data_AF-A0A9E4UYC2-F1
#
_entry.id   AF-A0A9E4UYC2-F1
#
_cell.length_a   1.000
_cell.length_b   1.000
_cell.length_c   1.000
_cell.angle_alpha   90.00
_cell.angle_beta   90.00
_cell.angle_gamma   90.00
#
_symmetry.space_group_name_H-M   'P 1'
#
loop_
_entity.id
_entity.type
_entity.pdbx_description
1 polymer ?
#
loop_
_entity_poly.entity_id
_entity_poly.type
_entity_poly.pdbx_seq_one_letter_code
_entity_poly.pdbx_strand_id
1 'polypeptide(L)'
;MVLSKLYIFFWRDWVEAKSYKVSFLLSFATMGLPFVLMVFLGRLFDDVSIDALERYGGNYVAFAMVGLLVTSFAGTALNAFASSLRRAQIMGTLEVLISTKTSVPTMMFGWALYPFFRATLSAVSVAIGGFLILGIAFDNVNVVGMLLILVAMVVTMCSLGIMAASFTLVFKQGDPFTRLVTLASGLLSGMLFPVELMPTWLQYVANVLPHTYAIEGMRLALLTGASTSELLPALLVLTLYSVILVPLGFLVFGHSMVRAKKEGSLAHY
;
A
#
# COMPACT_ATOMS: atom_id res chain seq x y z
N MET A 1 -21.56 7.55 16.94
CA MET A 1 -21.88 8.30 15.69
C MET A 1 -20.80 8.20 14.61
N VAL A 2 -19.50 8.20 14.93
CA VAL A 2 -18.42 8.02 13.93
C VAL A 2 -18.32 6.57 13.44
N LEU A 3 -18.31 5.60 14.36
CA LEU A 3 -18.24 4.17 14.04
C LEU A 3 -19.39 3.70 13.13
N SER A 4 -20.61 4.18 13.37
CA SER A 4 -21.76 3.88 12.50
C SER A 4 -21.57 4.43 11.09
N LYS A 5 -20.94 5.59 10.93
CA LYS A 5 -20.60 6.13 9.59
C LYS A 5 -19.53 5.29 8.91
N LEU A 6 -18.47 4.91 9.61
CA LEU A 6 -17.42 4.06 9.06
C LEU A 6 -17.98 2.71 8.58
N TYR A 7 -18.88 2.11 9.35
CA TYR A 7 -19.60 0.91 8.94
C TYR A 7 -20.42 1.12 7.66
N ILE A 8 -21.14 2.24 7.53
CA ILE A 8 -21.93 2.55 6.33
C ILE A 8 -21.02 2.70 5.10
N PHE A 9 -19.87 3.35 5.21
CA PHE A 9 -18.90 3.44 4.11
C PHE A 9 -18.43 2.06 3.66
N PHE A 10 -18.04 1.22 4.62
CA PHE A 10 -17.63 -0.15 4.32
C PHE A 10 -18.75 -0.95 3.66
N TRP A 11 -19.97 -0.87 4.20
CA TRP A 11 -21.12 -1.60 3.68
C TRP A 11 -21.50 -1.14 2.26
N ARG A 12 -21.47 0.17 2.00
CA ARG A 12 -21.69 0.73 0.65
C ARG A 12 -20.70 0.13 -0.34
N ASP A 13 -19.41 0.19 -0.05
CA ASP A 13 -18.37 -0.29 -0.97
C ASP A 13 -18.45 -1.81 -1.17
N TRP A 14 -18.82 -2.55 -0.13
CA TRP A 14 -19.07 -4.00 -0.19
C TRP A 14 -20.26 -4.35 -1.08
N VAL A 15 -21.38 -3.63 -0.94
CA VAL A 15 -22.57 -3.82 -1.79
C VAL A 15 -22.26 -3.44 -3.24
N GLU A 16 -21.59 -2.31 -3.46
CA GLU A 16 -21.17 -1.87 -4.79
C GLU A 16 -20.33 -2.95 -5.48
N ALA A 17 -19.31 -3.47 -4.79
CA ALA A 17 -18.46 -4.52 -5.33
C ALA A 17 -19.25 -5.79 -5.69
N LYS A 18 -20.20 -6.21 -4.86
CA LYS A 18 -21.04 -7.38 -5.15
C LYS A 18 -22.01 -7.17 -6.30
N SER A 19 -22.52 -5.95 -6.49
CA SER A 19 -23.45 -5.63 -7.57
C SER A 19 -22.80 -5.80 -8.95
N TYR A 20 -21.51 -5.48 -9.09
CA TYR A 20 -20.74 -5.70 -10.32
C TYR A 20 -20.13 -7.10 -10.38
N LYS A 21 -20.98 -8.13 -10.58
CA LYS A 21 -20.61 -9.56 -10.54
C LYS A 21 -19.34 -9.92 -11.34
N VAL A 22 -19.21 -9.39 -12.57
CA VAL A 22 -18.03 -9.68 -13.42
C VAL A 22 -16.77 -9.10 -12.81
N SER A 23 -16.79 -7.83 -12.39
CA SER A 23 -15.66 -7.18 -11.71
C SER A 23 -15.31 -7.88 -10.40
N PHE A 24 -16.33 -8.27 -9.63
CA PHE A 24 -16.16 -9.03 -8.39
C PHE A 24 -15.45 -10.35 -8.63
N LEU A 25 -15.91 -11.16 -9.60
CA LEU A 25 -15.29 -12.43 -9.95
C LEU A 25 -13.86 -12.25 -10.48
N LEU A 26 -13.65 -11.29 -11.39
CA LEU A 26 -12.32 -10.94 -11.89
C LEU A 26 -11.38 -10.48 -10.77
N SER A 27 -11.90 -9.84 -9.73
CA SER A 27 -11.09 -9.40 -8.60
C SER A 27 -10.39 -10.57 -7.89
N PHE A 28 -11.04 -11.74 -7.77
CA PHE A 28 -10.40 -12.94 -7.22
C PHE A 28 -9.35 -13.52 -8.16
N ALA A 29 -9.61 -13.51 -9.47
CA ALA A 29 -8.60 -13.93 -10.46
C ALA A 29 -7.35 -13.03 -10.38
N THR A 30 -7.52 -11.71 -10.23
CA THR A 30 -6.39 -10.78 -10.06
C THR A 30 -5.65 -10.96 -8.74
N MET A 31 -6.32 -11.41 -7.67
CA MET A 31 -5.64 -11.74 -6.40
C MET A 31 -4.69 -12.94 -6.54
N GLY A 32 -5.00 -13.88 -7.45
CA GLY A 32 -4.16 -15.05 -7.71
C GLY A 32 -3.01 -14.82 -8.70
N LEU A 33 -3.02 -13.71 -9.44
CA LEU A 33 -1.99 -13.45 -10.46
C LEU A 33 -0.56 -13.29 -9.89
N PRO A 34 -0.34 -12.60 -8.74
CA PRO A 34 0.98 -12.58 -8.10
C PRO A 34 1.48 -13.97 -7.72
N PHE A 35 0.57 -14.88 -7.34
CA PHE A 35 0.91 -16.25 -7.01
C PHE A 35 1.42 -17.02 -8.23
N VAL A 36 0.80 -16.83 -9.40
CA VAL A 36 1.29 -17.41 -10.66
C VAL A 36 2.71 -16.92 -10.98
N LEU A 37 2.95 -15.62 -10.88
CA LEU A 37 4.28 -15.04 -11.08
C LEU A 37 5.32 -15.67 -10.13
N MET A 38 4.96 -15.88 -8.86
CA MET A 38 5.83 -16.53 -7.89
C MET A 38 6.20 -17.97 -8.26
N VAL A 39 5.26 -18.76 -8.77
CA VAL A 39 5.55 -20.14 -9.22
C VAL A 39 6.53 -20.13 -10.40
N PHE A 40 6.37 -19.21 -11.35
CA PHE A 40 7.32 -19.06 -12.46
C PHE A 40 8.69 -18.61 -11.96
N LEU A 41 8.73 -17.66 -11.03
CA LEU A 41 9.97 -17.16 -10.44
C LEU A 41 10.70 -18.23 -9.63
N GLY A 42 9.98 -19.07 -8.86
CA GLY A 42 10.58 -20.22 -8.19
C GLY A 42 11.28 -21.15 -9.17
N ARG A 43 10.56 -21.58 -10.21
CA ARG A 43 11.15 -22.45 -11.24
C ARG A 43 12.34 -21.83 -11.98
N LEU A 44 12.43 -20.50 -12.05
CA LEU A 44 13.53 -19.82 -12.73
C LEU A 44 14.77 -19.68 -11.84
N PHE A 45 14.60 -19.62 -10.52
CA PHE A 45 15.66 -19.37 -9.55
C PHE A 45 15.94 -20.54 -8.60
N ASP A 46 15.26 -21.67 -8.73
CA ASP A 46 15.43 -22.87 -7.87
C ASP A 46 16.90 -23.35 -7.82
N ASP A 47 17.64 -23.23 -8.92
CA ASP A 47 19.04 -23.68 -9.02
C ASP A 47 20.09 -22.56 -8.86
N VAL A 48 19.67 -21.32 -8.56
CA VAL A 48 20.57 -20.15 -8.52
C VAL A 48 20.74 -19.67 -7.08
N SER A 49 21.90 -19.99 -6.47
CA SER A 49 22.31 -19.36 -5.22
C SER A 49 22.73 -17.91 -5.47
N ILE A 50 22.08 -16.96 -4.79
CA ILE A 50 22.40 -15.54 -4.88
C ILE A 50 22.97 -15.11 -3.53
N ASP A 51 24.28 -14.84 -3.46
CA ASP A 51 24.97 -14.45 -2.22
C ASP A 51 24.30 -13.24 -1.54
N ALA A 52 23.78 -12.29 -2.32
CA ALA A 52 23.07 -11.12 -1.82
C ALA A 52 21.77 -11.44 -1.08
N LEU A 53 21.22 -12.66 -1.19
CA LEU A 53 20.03 -13.11 -0.48
C LEU A 53 20.32 -13.78 0.86
N GLU A 54 21.57 -14.11 1.18
CA GLU A 54 21.92 -14.77 2.45
C GLU A 54 21.46 -13.95 3.66
N ARG A 55 21.57 -12.63 3.57
CA ARG A 55 21.06 -11.67 4.57
C ARG A 55 19.55 -11.81 4.83
N TYR A 56 18.80 -12.40 3.92
CA TYR A 56 17.35 -12.58 3.98
C TYR A 56 16.92 -14.06 4.06
N GLY A 57 17.85 -14.97 4.36
CA GLY A 57 17.57 -16.41 4.46
C GLY A 57 17.74 -17.20 3.15
N GLY A 58 18.30 -16.60 2.09
CA GLY A 58 18.75 -17.29 0.88
C GLY A 58 17.65 -17.74 -0.10
N ASN A 59 16.39 -17.82 0.32
CA ASN A 59 15.28 -18.26 -0.55
C ASN A 59 14.71 -17.09 -1.38
N TYR A 60 14.96 -17.09 -2.69
CA TYR A 60 14.46 -16.06 -3.61
C TYR A 60 12.94 -15.96 -3.64
N VAL A 61 12.24 -17.10 -3.62
CA VAL A 61 10.78 -17.14 -3.70
C VAL A 61 10.16 -16.47 -2.49
N ALA A 62 10.65 -16.77 -1.28
CA ALA A 62 10.22 -16.12 -0.05
C ALA A 62 10.56 -14.62 -0.05
N PHE A 63 11.76 -14.25 -0.52
CA PHE A 63 12.19 -12.86 -0.67
C PHE A 63 11.28 -12.04 -1.60
N ALA A 64 10.93 -12.61 -2.77
CA ALA A 64 10.04 -12.00 -3.74
C ALA A 64 8.59 -11.96 -3.23
N MET A 65 8.15 -13.00 -2.50
CA MET A 65 6.82 -13.04 -1.87
C MET A 65 6.61 -11.84 -0.97
N VAL A 66 7.52 -11.63 -0.03
CA VAL A 66 7.44 -10.54 0.94
C VAL A 66 7.48 -9.20 0.21
N GLY A 67 8.37 -9.04 -0.77
CA GLY A 67 8.45 -7.83 -1.59
C GLY A 67 7.14 -7.50 -2.31
N LEU A 68 6.52 -8.49 -2.97
CA LEU A 68 5.24 -8.33 -3.68
C LEU A 68 4.08 -8.03 -2.74
N LEU A 69 4.01 -8.73 -1.60
CA LEU A 69 2.96 -8.52 -0.59
C LEU A 69 3.03 -7.11 0.00
N VAL A 70 4.23 -6.68 0.41
CA VAL A 70 4.47 -5.34 0.96
C VAL A 70 4.15 -4.28 -0.09
N THR A 71 4.58 -4.47 -1.33
CA THR A 71 4.30 -3.52 -2.43
C THR A 71 2.82 -3.41 -2.74
N SER A 72 2.10 -4.53 -2.77
CA SER A 72 0.64 -4.55 -2.99
C SER A 72 -0.10 -3.82 -1.87
N PHE A 73 0.30 -4.05 -0.61
CA PHE A 73 -0.32 -3.42 0.54
C PHE A 73 0.01 -1.90 0.62
N ALA A 74 1.26 -1.52 0.38
CA ALA A 74 1.69 -0.13 0.28
C ALA A 74 0.99 0.60 -0.87
N GLY A 75 0.86 -0.04 -2.03
CA GLY A 75 0.12 0.46 -3.18
C GLY A 75 -1.35 0.71 -2.85
N THR A 76 -1.98 -0.16 -2.06
CA THR A 76 -3.35 0.05 -1.56
C THR A 76 -3.44 1.29 -0.68
N ALA A 77 -2.52 1.45 0.28
CA ALA A 77 -2.47 2.62 1.17
C ALA A 77 -2.30 3.94 0.39
N LEU A 78 -1.43 3.92 -0.63
CA LEU A 78 -1.19 5.07 -1.51
C LEU A 78 -2.40 5.42 -2.38
N ASN A 79 -3.10 4.42 -2.93
CA ASN A 79 -4.18 4.64 -3.90
C ASN A 79 -5.57 4.81 -3.27
N ALA A 80 -5.77 4.40 -2.00
CA ALA A 80 -7.11 4.31 -1.40
C ALA A 80 -7.88 5.63 -1.45
N PHE A 81 -7.24 6.75 -1.13
CA PHE A 81 -7.90 8.05 -1.01
C PHE A 81 -8.15 8.70 -2.38
N ALA A 82 -7.12 8.79 -3.22
CA ALA A 82 -7.23 9.43 -4.54
C ALA A 82 -8.22 8.70 -5.45
N SER A 83 -8.20 7.36 -5.43
CA SER A 83 -9.14 6.56 -6.21
C SER A 83 -10.57 6.67 -5.69
N SER A 84 -10.78 6.69 -4.38
CA SER A 84 -12.12 6.83 -3.78
C SER A 84 -12.70 8.21 -4.02
N LEU A 85 -11.88 9.26 -3.91
CA LEU A 85 -12.28 10.61 -4.25
C LEU A 85 -12.64 10.72 -5.74
N ARG A 86 -11.80 10.17 -6.63
CA ARG A 86 -12.06 10.17 -8.07
C ARG A 86 -13.35 9.43 -8.43
N ARG A 87 -13.60 8.27 -7.80
CA ARG A 87 -14.87 7.54 -7.96
C ARG A 87 -16.05 8.39 -7.48
N ALA A 88 -15.94 9.02 -6.32
CA ALA A 88 -16.99 9.89 -5.80
C ALA A 88 -17.28 11.08 -6.73
N GLN A 89 -16.26 11.65 -7.36
CA GLN A 89 -16.39 12.68 -8.40
C GLN A 89 -17.15 12.11 -9.61
N ILE A 90 -16.60 11.08 -10.27
CA ILE A 90 -17.19 10.54 -11.51
C ILE A 90 -18.66 10.09 -11.31
N MET A 91 -18.99 9.56 -10.13
CA MET A 91 -20.34 9.10 -9.80
C MET A 91 -21.30 10.21 -9.34
N GLY A 92 -20.86 11.46 -9.22
CA GLY A 92 -21.70 12.57 -8.75
C GLY A 92 -22.13 12.44 -7.29
N THR A 93 -21.38 11.70 -6.48
CA THR A 93 -21.71 11.46 -5.06
C THR A 93 -20.88 12.32 -4.12
N LEU A 94 -19.86 13.02 -4.63
CA LEU A 94 -18.99 13.85 -3.82
C LEU A 94 -19.74 15.05 -3.22
N GLU A 95 -20.63 15.73 -3.96
CA GLU A 95 -21.37 16.87 -3.41
C GLU A 95 -22.32 16.42 -2.30
N VAL A 96 -23.01 15.30 -2.52
CA VAL A 96 -23.87 14.67 -1.51
C VAL A 96 -23.06 14.34 -0.27
N LEU A 97 -21.89 13.72 -0.42
CA LEU A 97 -21.04 13.33 0.71
C LEU A 97 -20.56 14.53 1.53
N ILE A 98 -20.14 15.61 0.85
CA ILE A 98 -19.64 16.84 1.47
C ILE A 98 -20.75 17.64 2.14
N SER A 99 -22.00 17.55 1.65
CA SER A 99 -23.16 18.20 2.27
C SER A 99 -23.63 17.51 3.56
N THR A 100 -23.24 16.26 3.78
CA THR A 100 -23.53 15.57 5.05
C THR A 100 -22.74 16.17 6.21
N LYS A 101 -23.22 16.01 7.45
CA LYS A 101 -22.48 16.39 8.68
C LYS A 101 -21.29 15.46 8.98
N THR A 102 -20.55 15.01 7.97
CA THR A 102 -19.42 14.07 8.09
C THR A 102 -18.11 14.83 8.01
N SER A 103 -17.26 14.67 9.03
CA SER A 103 -15.96 15.32 9.04
C SER A 103 -15.03 14.68 8.01
N VAL A 104 -14.11 15.49 7.47
CA VAL A 104 -13.13 15.04 6.47
C VAL A 104 -12.32 13.82 6.95
N PRO A 105 -11.78 13.77 8.18
CA PRO A 105 -11.08 12.57 8.64
C PRO A 105 -11.95 11.32 8.64
N THR A 106 -13.22 11.43 9.07
CA THR A 106 -14.16 10.29 9.06
C THR A 106 -14.38 9.77 7.63
N MET A 107 -14.51 10.66 6.66
CA MET A 107 -14.66 10.31 5.25
C MET A 107 -13.43 9.59 4.71
N MET A 108 -12.23 10.06 5.07
CA MET A 108 -10.96 9.48 4.63
C MET A 108 -10.76 8.07 5.21
N PHE A 109 -10.98 7.89 6.52
CA PHE A 109 -10.96 6.56 7.13
C PHE A 109 -12.02 5.65 6.50
N GLY A 110 -13.22 6.16 6.23
CA GLY A 110 -14.28 5.42 5.54
C GLY A 110 -13.84 4.89 4.16
N TRP A 111 -13.18 5.72 3.36
CA TRP A 111 -12.64 5.33 2.04
C TRP A 111 -11.51 4.30 2.10
N ALA A 112 -10.78 4.23 3.21
CA ALA A 112 -9.67 3.30 3.35
C ALA A 112 -10.12 1.88 3.74
N LEU A 113 -11.21 1.73 4.50
CA LEU A 113 -11.61 0.47 5.11
C LEU A 113 -11.79 -0.68 4.11
N TYR A 114 -12.58 -0.49 3.07
CA TYR A 114 -12.87 -1.55 2.10
C TYR A 114 -11.64 -1.96 1.26
N PRO A 115 -10.83 -1.02 0.71
CA PRO A 115 -9.57 -1.35 0.07
C PRO A 115 -8.60 -2.14 0.97
N PHE A 116 -8.42 -1.73 2.22
CA PHE A 116 -7.56 -2.46 3.17
C PHE A 116 -8.09 -3.85 3.49
N PHE A 117 -9.40 -4.00 3.68
CA PHE A 117 -10.01 -5.31 3.87
C PHE A 117 -9.71 -6.26 2.70
N ARG A 118 -9.85 -5.77 1.46
CA ARG A 118 -9.49 -6.55 0.26
C ARG A 118 -8.00 -6.86 0.17
N ALA A 119 -7.14 -5.90 0.49
CA ALA A 119 -5.70 -6.10 0.48
C ALA A 119 -5.26 -7.15 1.50
N THR A 120 -5.83 -7.12 2.72
CA THR A 120 -5.59 -8.15 3.74
C THR A 120 -6.06 -9.53 3.27
N LEU A 121 -7.25 -9.63 2.67
CA LEU A 121 -7.74 -10.90 2.14
C LEU A 121 -6.81 -11.46 1.05
N SER A 122 -6.36 -10.60 0.14
CA SER A 122 -5.40 -10.96 -0.91
C SER A 122 -4.05 -11.38 -0.34
N ALA A 123 -3.54 -10.68 0.68
CA ALA A 123 -2.27 -11.00 1.31
C ALA A 123 -2.32 -12.35 2.02
N VAL A 124 -3.41 -12.62 2.75
CA VAL A 124 -3.65 -13.92 3.41
C VAL A 124 -3.78 -15.03 2.38
N SER A 125 -4.49 -14.83 1.26
CA SER A 125 -4.60 -15.85 0.23
C SER A 125 -3.26 -16.19 -0.43
N VAL A 126 -2.41 -15.19 -0.66
CA VAL A 126 -1.07 -15.40 -1.23
C VAL A 126 -0.16 -16.08 -0.22
N ALA A 127 -0.19 -15.70 1.05
CA ALA A 127 0.59 -16.36 2.11
C ALA A 127 0.19 -17.84 2.27
N ILE A 128 -1.11 -18.16 2.28
CA ILE A 128 -1.61 -19.54 2.32
C ILE A 128 -1.17 -20.31 1.07
N GLY A 129 -1.28 -19.71 -0.12
CA GLY A 129 -0.83 -20.33 -1.36
C GLY A 129 0.68 -20.61 -1.36
N GLY A 130 1.49 -19.66 -0.88
CA GLY A 130 2.94 -19.81 -0.75
C GLY A 130 3.33 -20.94 0.20
N PHE A 131 2.63 -21.08 1.32
CA PHE A 131 2.85 -22.19 2.25
C PHE A 131 2.45 -23.54 1.62
N LEU A 132 1.26 -23.65 1.03
CA LEU A 132 0.70 -24.93 0.56
C LEU A 132 1.38 -25.46 -0.71
N ILE A 133 1.76 -24.59 -1.64
CA ILE A 133 2.21 -24.99 -2.98
C ILE A 133 3.73 -24.85 -3.13
N LEU A 134 4.31 -23.80 -2.53
CA LEU A 134 5.74 -23.50 -2.63
C LEU A 134 6.52 -23.98 -1.39
N GLY A 135 5.85 -24.52 -0.37
CA GLY A 135 6.47 -25.04 0.84
C GLY A 135 7.20 -23.98 1.67
N ILE A 136 6.85 -22.70 1.50
CA ILE A 136 7.52 -21.60 2.21
C ILE A 136 7.05 -21.61 3.67
N ALA A 137 7.93 -22.07 4.56
CA ALA A 137 7.74 -21.98 6.00
C ALA A 137 8.43 -20.73 6.54
N PHE A 138 7.74 -20.02 7.44
CA PHE A 138 8.32 -18.93 8.19
C PHE A 138 8.59 -19.40 9.62
N ASP A 139 9.77 -19.98 9.85
CA ASP A 139 10.08 -20.66 11.11
C ASP A 139 10.38 -19.69 12.25
N ASN A 140 11.01 -18.55 11.95
CA ASN A 140 11.45 -17.55 12.92
C ASN A 140 10.80 -16.19 12.64
N VAL A 141 9.49 -16.05 12.84
CA VAL A 141 8.82 -14.75 12.59
C VAL A 141 8.85 -13.85 13.83
N ASN A 142 9.40 -12.65 13.69
CA ASN A 142 9.19 -11.59 14.67
C ASN A 142 7.85 -10.88 14.40
N VAL A 143 6.77 -11.40 14.98
CA VAL A 143 5.41 -10.88 14.79
C VAL A 143 5.28 -9.42 15.25
N VAL A 144 5.93 -9.06 16.36
CA VAL A 144 5.88 -7.68 16.89
C VAL A 144 6.59 -6.73 15.94
N GLY A 145 7.79 -7.08 15.48
CA GLY A 145 8.56 -6.30 14.51
C GLY A 145 7.80 -6.11 13.19
N MET A 146 7.22 -7.19 12.67
CA MET A 146 6.38 -7.18 11.47
C MET A 146 5.20 -6.21 11.63
N LEU A 147 4.44 -6.28 12.73
CA LEU A 147 3.30 -5.40 12.96
C LEU A 147 3.70 -3.92 13.08
N LEU A 148 4.81 -3.63 13.77
CA LEU A 148 5.31 -2.26 13.91
C LEU A 148 5.68 -1.66 12.54
N ILE A 149 6.38 -2.42 11.70
CA ILE A 149 6.76 -1.97 10.36
C ILE A 149 5.53 -1.81 9.48
N LEU A 150 4.59 -2.75 9.53
CA LEU A 150 3.35 -2.67 8.77
C LEU A 150 2.56 -1.41 9.14
N VAL A 151 2.42 -1.09 10.42
CA VAL A 151 1.74 0.14 10.87
C VAL A 151 2.49 1.39 10.39
N ALA A 152 3.81 1.45 10.59
CA ALA A 152 4.61 2.59 10.17
C ALA A 152 4.56 2.81 8.64
N MET A 153 4.63 1.73 7.87
CA MET A 153 4.46 1.74 6.42
C MET A 153 3.07 2.26 6.02
N VAL A 154 1.99 1.70 6.61
CA VAL A 154 0.62 2.10 6.29
C VAL A 154 0.41 3.58 6.57
N VAL A 155 0.87 4.09 7.71
CA VAL A 155 0.76 5.52 8.04
C VAL A 155 1.51 6.38 7.03
N THR A 156 2.75 6.01 6.69
CA THR A 156 3.58 6.74 5.72
C THR A 156 2.94 6.76 4.33
N MET A 157 2.53 5.59 3.82
CA MET A 157 1.95 5.45 2.49
C MET A 157 0.57 6.08 2.38
N CYS A 158 -0.26 5.96 3.43
CA CYS A 158 -1.54 6.67 3.49
C CYS A 158 -1.32 8.18 3.42
N SER A 159 -0.32 8.73 4.11
CA SER A 159 -0.03 10.17 4.08
C SER A 159 0.29 10.67 2.67
N LEU A 160 1.10 9.91 1.91
CA LEU A 160 1.33 10.19 0.49
C LEU A 160 0.04 10.06 -0.34
N GLY A 161 -0.81 9.08 -0.05
CA GLY A 161 -2.10 8.91 -0.71
C GLY A 161 -3.10 10.03 -0.44
N ILE A 162 -3.06 10.62 0.75
CA ILE A 162 -3.83 11.80 1.12
C ILE A 162 -3.36 13.02 0.32
N MET A 163 -2.04 13.19 0.20
CA MET A 163 -1.46 14.24 -0.66
C MET A 163 -1.90 14.04 -2.11
N ALA A 164 -1.83 12.81 -2.63
CA ALA A 164 -2.31 12.47 -3.97
C ALA A 164 -3.79 12.82 -4.18
N ALA A 165 -4.65 12.52 -3.20
CA ALA A 165 -6.06 12.88 -3.24
C ALA A 165 -6.27 14.40 -3.31
N SER A 166 -5.37 15.18 -2.71
CA SER A 166 -5.40 16.65 -2.79
C SER A 166 -5.14 17.15 -4.22
N PHE A 167 -4.23 16.51 -4.96
CA PHE A 167 -4.00 16.80 -6.38
C PHE A 167 -5.23 16.43 -7.22
N THR A 168 -5.79 15.24 -7.02
CA THR A 168 -7.00 14.80 -7.72
C THR A 168 -8.18 15.74 -7.50
N LEU A 169 -8.32 16.29 -6.29
CA LEU A 169 -9.37 17.24 -5.95
C LEU A 169 -9.26 18.56 -6.74
N VAL A 170 -8.04 19.08 -6.90
CA VAL A 170 -7.77 20.38 -7.53
C VAL A 170 -7.74 20.26 -9.05
N PHE A 171 -6.99 19.29 -9.57
CA PHE A 171 -6.70 19.19 -11.01
C PHE A 171 -7.77 18.41 -11.78
N LYS A 172 -8.58 17.58 -11.10
CA LYS A 172 -9.70 16.84 -11.71
C LYS A 172 -9.33 16.01 -12.93
N GLN A 173 -8.05 15.70 -13.13
CA GLN A 173 -7.60 14.88 -14.22
C GLN A 173 -6.40 14.05 -13.80
N GLY A 174 -6.60 12.73 -13.85
CA GLY A 174 -5.57 11.76 -13.51
C GLY A 174 -5.10 11.81 -12.06
N ASP A 175 -4.22 10.87 -11.73
CA ASP A 175 -3.44 10.87 -10.50
C ASP A 175 -1.97 10.65 -10.88
N PRO A 176 -1.33 11.67 -11.52
CA PRO A 176 0.05 11.55 -11.98
C PRO A 176 1.01 11.36 -10.80
N PHE A 177 0.69 11.91 -9.64
CA PHE A 177 1.49 11.78 -8.43
C PHE A 177 1.55 10.33 -7.97
N THR A 178 0.40 9.67 -7.75
CA THR A 178 0.41 8.26 -7.33
C THR A 178 1.04 7.37 -8.39
N ARG A 179 0.85 7.65 -9.69
CA ARG A 179 1.50 6.89 -10.77
C ARG A 179 3.02 6.97 -10.70
N LEU A 180 3.58 8.17 -10.53
CA LEU A 180 5.02 8.35 -10.39
C LEU A 180 5.57 7.67 -9.14
N VAL A 181 4.90 7.84 -8.00
CA VAL A 181 5.32 7.19 -6.74
C VAL A 181 5.22 5.67 -6.84
N THR A 182 4.17 5.13 -7.47
CA THR A 182 4.00 3.69 -7.69
C THR A 182 5.08 3.15 -8.60
N LEU A 183 5.41 3.86 -9.69
CA LEU A 183 6.46 3.44 -10.63
C LEU A 183 7.85 3.46 -9.97
N ALA A 184 8.18 4.55 -9.25
CA ALA A 184 9.42 4.65 -8.50
C ALA A 184 9.51 3.57 -7.41
N SER A 185 8.43 3.37 -6.65
CA SER A 185 8.39 2.35 -5.60
C SER A 185 8.51 0.95 -6.18
N GLY A 186 7.78 0.61 -7.24
CA GLY A 186 7.82 -0.74 -7.81
C GLY A 186 9.17 -1.13 -8.42
N LEU A 187 9.87 -0.17 -9.02
CA LEU A 187 11.14 -0.43 -9.71
C LEU A 187 12.36 -0.29 -8.78
N LEU A 188 12.37 0.74 -7.92
CA LEU A 188 13.58 1.17 -7.22
C LEU A 188 13.64 0.71 -5.77
N SER A 189 12.55 0.23 -5.17
CA SER A 189 12.54 -0.08 -3.73
C SER A 189 13.07 -1.47 -3.36
N GLY A 190 13.72 -2.17 -4.30
CA GLY A 190 14.17 -3.54 -4.10
C GLY A 190 13.03 -4.57 -3.95
N MET A 191 11.90 -4.37 -4.64
CA MET A 191 10.74 -5.28 -4.60
C MET A 191 11.10 -6.72 -5.01
N LEU A 192 11.87 -6.90 -6.09
CA LEU A 192 12.21 -8.22 -6.64
C LEU A 192 13.68 -8.59 -6.47
N PHE A 193 14.56 -7.61 -6.22
CA PHE A 193 15.99 -7.81 -6.07
C PHE A 193 16.51 -6.94 -4.91
N PRO A 194 17.55 -7.36 -4.19
CA PRO A 194 18.21 -6.52 -3.19
C PRO A 194 18.68 -5.19 -3.79
N VAL A 195 18.59 -4.11 -3.02
CA VAL A 195 19.00 -2.76 -3.48
C VAL A 195 20.50 -2.72 -3.75
N GLU A 196 21.27 -3.53 -3.04
CA GLU A 196 22.71 -3.69 -3.15
C GLU A 196 23.15 -4.16 -4.55
N LEU A 197 22.27 -4.81 -5.31
CA LEU A 197 22.54 -5.24 -6.70
C LEU A 197 22.39 -4.11 -7.72
N MET A 198 21.81 -2.96 -7.34
CA MET A 198 21.61 -1.84 -8.25
C MET A 198 22.90 -1.03 -8.43
N PRO A 199 23.11 -0.34 -9.57
CA PRO A 199 24.15 0.68 -9.71
C PRO A 199 24.10 1.71 -8.59
N THR A 200 25.25 2.21 -8.14
CA THR A 200 25.38 3.09 -6.96
C THR A 200 24.46 4.32 -7.02
N TRP A 201 24.26 4.91 -8.20
CA TRP A 201 23.36 6.05 -8.39
C TRP A 201 21.89 5.70 -8.13
N LEU A 202 21.45 4.49 -8.49
CA LEU A 202 20.09 4.00 -8.21
C LEU A 202 19.91 3.65 -6.73
N GLN A 203 20.96 3.18 -6.06
CA GLN A 203 20.92 2.92 -4.62
C GLN A 203 20.60 4.19 -3.83
N TYR A 204 21.19 5.33 -4.21
CA TYR A 204 20.85 6.61 -3.56
C TYR A 204 19.37 6.97 -3.74
N VAL A 205 18.81 6.76 -4.93
CA VAL A 205 17.38 7.03 -5.18
C VAL A 205 16.50 6.06 -4.40
N ALA A 206 16.85 4.76 -4.38
CA ALA A 206 16.16 3.74 -3.61
C ALA A 206 16.12 4.09 -2.11
N ASN A 207 17.23 4.55 -1.55
CA ASN A 207 17.34 4.93 -0.13
C ASN A 207 16.59 6.22 0.22
N VAL A 208 16.12 7.00 -0.75
CA VAL A 208 15.21 8.14 -0.49
C VAL A 208 13.75 7.69 -0.41
N LEU A 209 13.42 6.49 -0.89
CA LEU A 209 12.04 6.00 -0.90
C LEU A 209 11.71 5.33 0.44
N PRO A 210 10.68 5.80 1.19
CA PRO A 210 10.25 5.13 2.41
C PRO A 210 9.81 3.67 2.18
N HIS A 211 9.35 3.36 0.97
CA HIS A 211 8.96 2.01 0.57
C HIS A 211 10.10 0.99 0.68
N THR A 212 11.34 1.41 0.43
CA THR A 212 12.54 0.56 0.52
C THR A 212 12.73 0.03 1.94
N TYR A 213 12.65 0.92 2.94
CA TYR A 213 12.77 0.56 4.35
C TYR A 213 11.62 -0.33 4.83
N ALA A 214 10.41 -0.14 4.30
CA ALA A 214 9.28 -1.01 4.60
C ALA A 214 9.50 -2.44 4.11
N ILE A 215 10.00 -2.61 2.88
CA ILE A 215 10.30 -3.93 2.32
C ILE A 215 11.45 -4.59 3.07
N GLU A 216 12.57 -3.89 3.27
CA GLU A 216 13.74 -4.44 3.95
C GLU A 216 13.38 -4.91 5.37
N GLY A 217 12.71 -4.06 6.14
CA GLY A 217 12.37 -4.41 7.50
C GLY A 217 11.29 -5.49 7.61
N MET A 218 10.33 -5.55 6.68
CA MET A 218 9.38 -6.68 6.61
C MET A 218 10.08 -8.00 6.29
N ARG A 219 11.09 -8.00 5.41
CA ARG A 219 11.90 -9.19 5.13
C ARG A 219 12.68 -9.64 6.35
N LEU A 220 13.35 -8.71 7.03
CA LEU A 220 14.08 -9.02 8.26
C LEU A 220 13.15 -9.57 9.36
N ALA A 221 11.94 -9.03 9.50
CA ALA A 221 10.98 -9.50 10.49
C ALA A 221 10.39 -10.89 10.15
N LEU A 222 10.09 -11.15 8.87
CA LEU A 222 9.40 -12.37 8.43
C LEU A 222 10.35 -13.54 8.10
N LEU A 223 11.49 -13.26 7.45
CA LEU A 223 12.38 -14.29 6.91
C LEU A 223 13.49 -14.67 7.88
N THR A 224 14.05 -13.70 8.60
CA THR A 224 15.20 -13.94 9.49
C THR A 224 14.85 -13.87 10.96
N GLY A 225 13.66 -13.39 11.32
CA GLY A 225 13.26 -13.21 12.71
C GLY A 225 14.04 -12.13 13.45
N ALA A 226 14.53 -11.14 12.70
CA ALA A 226 15.36 -10.06 13.23
C ALA A 226 14.70 -9.42 14.44
N SER A 227 15.50 -9.16 15.47
CA SER A 227 15.01 -8.57 16.72
C SER A 227 14.46 -7.16 16.48
N THR A 228 13.57 -6.66 17.35
CA THR A 228 13.00 -5.31 17.19
C THR A 228 14.06 -4.21 17.21
N SER A 229 15.21 -4.43 17.85
CA SER A 229 16.37 -3.53 17.82
C SER A 229 17.04 -3.48 16.44
N GLU A 230 17.10 -4.60 15.72
CA GLU A 230 17.65 -4.65 14.36
C GLU A 230 16.73 -3.99 13.34
N LEU A 231 15.43 -3.96 13.62
CA LEU A 231 14.42 -3.26 12.82
C LEU A 231 14.34 -1.75 13.10
N LEU A 232 15.02 -1.29 14.15
CA LEU A 232 14.95 0.10 14.62
C LEU A 232 15.35 1.12 13.53
N PRO A 233 16.39 0.92 12.70
CA PRO A 233 16.73 1.88 11.65
C PRO A 233 15.59 2.09 10.64
N ALA A 234 14.96 1.01 10.18
CA ALA A 234 13.82 1.07 9.27
C ALA A 234 12.61 1.76 9.93
N LEU A 235 12.33 1.42 11.19
CA LEU A 235 11.26 2.06 11.96
C LEU A 235 11.51 3.56 12.17
N LEU A 236 12.73 3.97 12.47
CA LEU A 236 13.09 5.38 12.66
C LEU A 236 12.87 6.19 11.37
N VAL A 237 13.28 5.65 10.23
CA VAL A 237 13.05 6.33 8.94
C VAL A 237 11.56 6.42 8.64
N LEU A 238 10.80 5.31 8.73
CA LEU A 238 9.36 5.32 8.46
C LEU A 238 8.58 6.24 9.42
N THR A 239 8.96 6.26 10.70
CA THR A 239 8.33 7.16 11.68
C THR A 239 8.68 8.62 11.41
N LEU A 240 9.92 8.94 11.03
CA LEU A 240 10.30 10.29 10.60
C LEU A 240 9.45 10.75 9.40
N TYR A 241 9.31 9.91 8.38
CA TYR A 241 8.43 10.19 7.25
C TYR A 241 6.98 10.39 7.70
N SER A 242 6.47 9.53 8.60
CA SER A 242 5.12 9.65 9.13
C SER A 242 4.89 10.97 9.87
N VAL A 243 5.82 11.37 10.74
CA VAL A 243 5.73 12.62 11.53
C VAL A 243 5.69 13.84 10.62
N ILE A 244 6.37 13.82 9.48
CA ILE A 244 6.40 14.94 8.53
C ILE A 244 5.20 14.89 7.58
N LEU A 245 4.93 13.73 6.97
CA LEU A 245 3.95 13.59 5.88
C LEU A 245 2.50 13.58 6.37
N VAL A 246 2.21 13.04 7.56
CA VAL A 246 0.84 13.04 8.11
C VAL A 246 0.30 14.47 8.23
N PRO A 247 0.94 15.39 8.98
CA PRO A 247 0.43 16.75 9.13
C PRO A 247 0.43 17.48 7.79
N LEU A 248 1.48 17.32 6.97
CA LEU A 248 1.54 17.93 5.64
C LEU A 248 0.36 17.47 4.76
N GLY A 249 0.08 16.17 4.73
CA GLY A 249 -1.01 15.59 3.95
C GLY A 249 -2.37 16.14 4.37
N PHE A 250 -2.66 16.17 5.67
CA PHE A 250 -3.93 16.72 6.18
C PHE A 250 -4.07 18.23 5.94
N LEU A 251 -2.98 18.99 6.08
CA LEU A 251 -2.98 20.43 5.81
C LEU A 251 -3.24 20.74 4.33
N VAL A 252 -2.52 20.05 3.42
CA VAL A 252 -2.68 20.21 1.98
C VAL A 252 -4.09 19.79 1.55
N PHE A 253 -4.60 18.66 2.04
CA PHE A 253 -5.95 18.19 1.71
C PHE A 253 -7.03 19.14 2.24
N GLY A 254 -6.88 19.63 3.48
CA GLY A 254 -7.78 20.61 4.07
C GLY A 254 -7.83 21.91 3.27
N HIS A 255 -6.67 22.42 2.85
CA HIS A 255 -6.58 23.61 2.02
C HIS A 255 -7.23 23.40 0.64
N SER A 256 -6.93 22.29 -0.03
CA SER A 256 -7.56 21.93 -1.31
C SER A 256 -9.08 21.82 -1.20
N MET A 257 -9.60 21.27 -0.10
CA MET A 257 -11.04 21.15 0.14
C MET A 257 -11.72 22.52 0.31
N VAL A 258 -11.10 23.44 1.07
CA VAL A 258 -11.63 24.81 1.24
C VAL A 258 -11.61 25.55 -0.09
N ARG A 259 -10.53 25.42 -0.87
CA ARG A 259 -10.39 26.02 -2.19
C ARG A 259 -11.45 25.50 -3.17
N ALA A 260 -11.62 24.18 -3.27
CA ALA A 260 -12.61 23.57 -4.15
C ALA A 260 -14.05 24.00 -3.82
N LYS A 261 -14.37 24.17 -2.52
CA LYS A 261 -15.66 24.72 -2.08
C LYS A 261 -15.86 26.17 -2.50
N LYS A 262 -14.84 27.02 -2.35
CA LYS A 262 -14.91 28.45 -2.70
C LYS A 262 -15.04 28.69 -4.20
N GLU A 263 -14.35 27.89 -5.01
CA GLU A 263 -14.37 28.01 -6.48
C GLU A 263 -15.61 27.36 -7.11
N GLY A 264 -16.50 26.74 -6.31
CA GLY A 264 -17.66 25.97 -6.82
C GLY A 264 -17.24 24.75 -7.64
N SER A 265 -15.97 24.36 -7.56
CA SER A 265 -15.35 23.45 -8.52
C SER A 265 -15.65 21.98 -8.22
N LEU A 266 -16.34 21.68 -7.11
CA LEU A 266 -16.71 20.31 -6.73
C LEU A 266 -17.62 19.61 -7.75
N ALA A 267 -18.37 20.36 -8.57
CA ALA A 267 -19.34 19.83 -9.53
C ALA A 267 -18.85 19.78 -10.99
N HIS A 268 -17.60 20.19 -11.28
CA HIS A 268 -17.04 19.99 -12.62
C HIS A 268 -16.14 18.76 -12.63
N TYR A 269 -16.45 17.83 -13.54
CA TYR A 269 -15.82 16.50 -13.67
C TYR A 269 -14.82 16.43 -14.82
#